data_AF-A0A382ELI2-F1
#
_entry.id   AF-A0A382ELI2-F1
#
_cell.length_a   1.000
_cell.length_b   1.000
_cell.length_c   1.000
_cell.angle_alpha   90.00
_cell.angle_beta   90.00
_cell.angle_gamma   90.00
#
_symmetry.space_group_name_H-M   'P 1'
#
loop_
_entity.id
_entity.type
_entity.pdbx_description
1 polymer ?
#
loop_
_entity_poly.entity_id
_entity_poly.type
_entity_poly.pdbx_seq_one_letter_code
_entity_poly.pdbx_strand_id
1 'polypeptide(L)' 'MKTDIHPTYHPEAKVICSCGHTFITGATKAELRVEICSNCHPFFTGEQRIV' A
#
# COMPACT_ATOMS: atom_id res chain seq x y z
N MET A 1 0.69 21.86 -6.05
CA MET A 1 2.03 21.57 -5.51
C MET A 1 2.68 22.87 -5.08
N LYS A 2 3.13 22.99 -3.82
CA LYS A 2 4.08 24.05 -3.43
C LYS A 2 5.49 23.50 -3.61
N THR A 3 6.31 24.18 -4.40
CA THR A 3 7.57 23.68 -4.95
C THR A 3 8.61 23.25 -3.90
N ASP A 4 8.66 23.93 -2.74
CA ASP A 4 9.76 23.72 -1.77
C ASP A 4 9.43 22.82 -0.56
N ILE A 5 8.16 22.45 -0.37
CA ILE A 5 7.74 21.72 0.85
C ILE A 5 6.99 20.41 0.56
N HIS A 6 6.74 20.09 -0.71
CA HIS A 6 6.07 18.84 -1.07
C HIS A 6 7.10 17.76 -1.39
N PRO A 7 7.04 16.59 -0.74
CA PRO A 7 7.89 15.46 -1.10
C PRO A 7 7.60 14.99 -2.52
N THR A 8 8.61 14.44 -3.19
CA THR A 8 8.47 13.88 -4.54
C THR A 8 7.39 12.81 -4.56
N TYR A 9 6.32 13.06 -5.31
CA TYR A 9 5.21 12.13 -5.45
C TYR A 9 5.45 11.23 -6.66
N HIS A 10 5.49 9.92 -6.42
CA HIS A 10 5.61 8.91 -7.45
C HIS A 10 4.21 8.36 -7.76
N PRO A 11 3.64 8.64 -8.93
CA PRO A 11 2.32 8.13 -9.32
C PRO A 11 2.30 6.61 -9.55
N GLU A 12 3.45 6.01 -9.85
CA GLU A 12 3.61 4.57 -10.07
C GLU A 12 4.36 3.83 -8.94
N ALA A 13 4.15 4.22 -7.68
CA ALA A 13 4.76 3.49 -6.56
C ALA A 13 4.22 2.06 -6.48
N LYS A 14 5.12 1.09 -6.33
CA LYS A 14 4.76 -0.33 -6.21
C LYS A 14 4.55 -0.67 -4.74
N VAL A 15 3.35 -1.15 -4.41
CA VAL A 15 3.03 -1.72 -3.10
C VAL A 15 3.12 -3.23 -3.20
N ILE A 16 3.93 -3.85 -2.35
CA ILE A 16 4.11 -5.30 -2.25
C ILE A 16 3.53 -5.75 -0.91
N CYS A 17 2.46 -6.55 -0.98
CA CYS A 17 1.86 -7.20 0.19
C CYS A 17 2.61 -8.49 0.55
N SER A 18 2.72 -8.81 1.84
CA SER A 18 3.19 -10.12 2.32
C SER A 18 2.36 -11.30 1.81
N CYS A 19 1.12 -11.04 1.39
CA CYS A 19 0.23 -11.98 0.73
C CYS A 19 0.56 -12.25 -0.76
N GLY A 20 1.61 -11.63 -1.31
CA GLY A 20 2.00 -11.75 -2.71
C GLY A 20 1.23 -10.84 -3.68
N HIS A 21 0.26 -10.06 -3.19
CA HIS A 21 -0.45 -9.09 -4.00
C HIS A 21 0.39 -7.82 -4.22
N THR A 22 0.59 -7.44 -5.47
CA THR A 22 1.28 -6.20 -5.83
C THR A 22 0.33 -5.26 -6.56
N PHE A 23 0.22 -4.02 -6.10
CA PHE A 23 -0.61 -3.00 -6.75
C PHE A 23 0.14 -1.67 -6.85
N ILE A 24 -0.21 -0.89 -7.87
CA ILE A 24 0.37 0.43 -8.11
C ILE A 24 -0.46 1.49 -7.39
N THR A 25 0.18 2.32 -6.59
CA THR A 25 -0.45 3.50 -5.96
C THR A 25 0.45 4.71 -6.08
N GLY A 26 -0.14 5.89 -5.88
CA GLY A 26 0.66 7.09 -5.76
C GLY A 26 1.21 7.21 -4.33
N ALA A 27 2.54 7.28 -4.19
CA ALA A 27 3.18 7.45 -2.89
C ALA A 27 4.43 8.33 -3.01
N THR A 28 4.90 8.85 -1.88
CA THR A 28 6.16 9.63 -1.82
C THR A 28 7.40 8.74 -1.83
N LYS A 29 7.23 7.42 -1.84
CA LYS A 29 8.29 6.40 -1.92
C LYS A 29 7.99 5.47 -3.09
N ALA A 30 9.02 5.08 -3.84
CA ALA A 30 8.89 4.24 -5.04
C ALA A 30 8.44 2.80 -4.73
N GLU A 31 8.83 2.24 -3.58
CA GLU A 31 8.44 0.90 -3.14
C GLU A 31 7.90 0.94 -1.70
N LEU A 32 6.70 0.39 -1.51
CA LEU A 32 6.08 0.19 -0.20
C LEU A 32 5.94 -1.31 0.07
N ARG A 33 6.46 -1.77 1.20
CA ARG A 33 6.21 -3.12 1.69
C ARG A 33 5.14 -3.04 2.78
N VAL A 34 4.05 -3.78 2.59
CA VAL A 34 2.89 -3.75 3.47
C VAL A 34 2.59 -5.17 3.93
N GLU A 35 2.33 -5.33 5.23
CA GLU A 35 2.05 -6.64 5.83
C GLU A 35 0.65 -7.15 5.48
N ILE A 36 -0.32 -6.23 5.35
CA ILE A 36 -1.72 -6.56 5.16
C ILE A 36 -2.35 -5.58 4.16
N CYS A 37 -2.94 -6.10 3.08
CA CYS A 37 -3.72 -5.34 2.10
C CYS A 37 -5.22 -5.66 2.20
N SER A 38 -6.06 -4.91 1.48
CA SER A 38 -7.51 -5.14 1.43
C SER A 38 -7.90 -6.57 1.00
N ASN A 39 -7.04 -7.25 0.25
CA ASN A 39 -7.32 -8.63 -0.18
C ASN A 39 -7.05 -9.67 0.91
N CYS A 40 -6.23 -9.36 1.93
CA CYS A 40 -5.90 -10.30 3.01
C CYS A 40 -6.31 -9.80 4.40
N HIS A 41 -6.77 -8.56 4.53
CA HIS A 41 -7.20 -8.04 5.83
C HIS A 41 -8.52 -8.70 6.24
N PRO A 42 -8.61 -9.31 7.45
CA PRO A 42 -9.81 -10.00 7.94
C PRO A 42 -11.09 -9.15 7.88
N PHE A 43 -10.93 -7.83 8.05
CA PHE A 43 -12.01 -6.85 7.89
C PHE A 43 -12.66 -6.84 6.50
N PHE A 44 -11.88 -7.06 5.44
CA PHE A 44 -12.38 -7.02 4.06
C PHE A 44 -12.82 -8.39 3.53
N THR A 45 -12.25 -9.47 4.08
CA THR A 45 -12.58 -10.85 3.69
C THR A 45 -13.74 -11.43 4.50
N GLY A 46 -14.17 -10.78 5.59
CA GLY A 46 -15.34 -11.16 6.38
C GLY A 46 -15.14 -12.41 7.25
N GLU A 47 -14.00 -13.10 7.11
CA GLU A 47 -13.61 -14.21 7.97
C GLU A 47 -12.85 -13.68 9.18
N GLN A 48 -13.51 -13.67 10.34
CA GLN A 48 -12.85 -13.44 11.62
C GLN A 48 -11.92 -14.62 11.92
N ARG A 49 -10.64 -14.50 11.55
CA ARG A 49 -9.61 -15.19 12.32
C ARG A 49 -9.37 -14.35 13.57
N ILE A 50 -9.88 -14.84 14.69
CA ILE A 50 -9.57 -14.33 16.02
C ILE A 50 -8.04 -14.22 16.09
N VAL A 51 -7.56 -13.00 16.32
CA VAL A 51 -6.14 -12.73 16.59
C VAL A 51 -5.79 -13.20 17.99
#